data_AF-A0A260QUB2-F1
#
_entry.id   AF-A0A260QUB2-F1
#
_cell.length_a   1.000
_cell.length_b   1.000
_cell.length_c   1.000
_cell.angle_alpha   90.00
_cell.angle_beta   90.00
_cell.angle_gamma   90.00
#
_symmetry.space_group_name_H-M   'P 1'
#
loop_
_entity.id
_entity.type
_entity.pdbx_description
1 polymer ?
#
loop_
_entity_poly.entity_id
_entity_poly.type
_entity_poly.pdbx_seq_one_letter_code
_entity_poly.pdbx_strand_id
1 'polypeptide(L)'
;MNQALTPAGENAVTELSSRYGISTDAVRTMLDAVNNGRGTMAQFDIPELGGSGQWMRGGMTMVGNMFDHGLKSRVDGLCRDLSAVLSQHQVYPPREAAGGSFGGNSFGSGSWWPSDLGSPSSSGGQNGSQYAVFPGSRRLAVLVGGELAVYDTLDHSIGGVQQQQGGGPGSLEFTSQYGTFSAGSLPRVDQQPSGTNSRNQSASQAYPQQSSSQQSSVPQVSNQSGVGGNQVGVDISEITAAIEALAGLHAKGFLTDDEFFAKKSELLGRV
;
A
#
# COMPACT_ATOMS: atom_id res chain seq x y z
N MET A 1 6.64 18.19 -2.60
CA MET A 1 6.66 18.73 -1.22
C MET A 1 7.90 18.16 -0.58
N ASN A 2 8.96 18.97 -0.45
CA ASN A 2 10.26 18.51 0.02
C ASN A 2 10.20 18.30 1.53
N GLN A 3 10.61 17.13 2.00
CA GLN A 3 10.55 16.78 3.41
C GLN A 3 11.59 17.59 4.19
N ALA A 4 11.27 18.01 5.43
CA ALA A 4 12.23 18.74 6.26
C ALA A 4 13.48 17.88 6.49
N LEU A 5 14.66 18.46 6.27
CA LEU A 5 15.95 17.78 6.44
C LEU A 5 16.52 18.07 7.83
N THR A 6 17.33 17.15 8.35
CA THR A 6 18.13 17.42 9.55
C THR A 6 19.23 18.43 9.25
N PRO A 7 19.85 19.07 10.26
CA PRO A 7 21.02 19.93 10.04
C PRO A 7 22.17 19.20 9.34
N ALA A 8 22.34 17.90 9.58
CA ALA A 8 23.32 17.08 8.88
C ALA A 8 22.95 16.86 7.40
N GLY A 9 21.66 16.62 7.12
CA GLY A 9 21.14 16.54 5.75
C GLY A 9 21.30 17.84 4.97
N GLU A 10 20.98 18.97 5.60
CA GLU A 10 21.14 20.32 5.02
C GLU A 10 22.60 20.65 4.67
N ASN A 11 23.53 20.31 5.56
CA ASN A 11 24.97 20.48 5.30
C ASN A 11 25.42 19.60 4.12
N ALA A 12 25.00 18.34 4.07
CA ALA A 12 25.34 17.44 2.97
C ALA A 12 24.77 17.91 1.63
N VAL A 13 23.53 18.40 1.61
CA VAL A 13 22.90 19.01 0.42
C VAL A 13 23.70 20.22 -0.04
N THR A 14 24.11 21.09 0.88
CA THR A 14 24.89 22.29 0.56
C THR A 14 26.27 21.94 -0.01
N GLU A 15 26.95 20.94 0.57
CA GLU A 15 28.23 20.45 0.07
C GLU A 15 28.08 19.84 -1.34
N LEU A 16 27.08 18.98 -1.55
CA LEU A 16 26.84 18.33 -2.84
C LEU A 16 26.42 19.33 -3.92
N SER A 17 25.61 20.34 -3.56
CA SER A 17 25.25 21.42 -4.49
C SER A 17 26.49 22.16 -5.01
N SER A 18 27.43 22.47 -4.11
CA SER A 18 28.68 23.15 -4.43
C SER A 18 29.62 22.27 -5.26
N ARG A 19 29.71 20.97 -4.93
CA ARG A 19 30.56 20.01 -5.63
C ARG A 19 30.09 19.73 -7.06
N TYR A 20 28.79 19.55 -7.24
CA TYR A 20 28.22 19.17 -8.54
C TYR A 20 27.78 20.37 -9.39
N GLY A 21 27.80 21.59 -8.82
CA GLY A 21 27.46 22.82 -9.51
C GLY A 21 25.98 22.91 -9.90
N ILE A 22 25.10 22.37 -9.04
CA ILE A 22 23.64 22.33 -9.24
C ILE A 22 22.94 22.99 -8.07
N SER A 23 21.71 23.46 -8.27
CA SER A 23 20.98 24.14 -7.21
C SER A 23 20.72 23.23 -6.00
N THR A 24 20.68 23.81 -4.80
CA THR A 24 20.30 23.07 -3.59
C THR A 24 18.91 22.44 -3.69
N ASP A 25 17.98 23.08 -4.42
CA ASP A 25 16.63 22.53 -4.62
C ASP A 25 16.65 21.27 -5.51
N ALA A 26 17.46 21.27 -6.56
CA ALA A 26 17.70 20.09 -7.38
C ALA A 26 18.33 18.93 -6.57
N VAL A 27 19.31 19.24 -5.71
CA VAL A 27 19.92 18.23 -4.83
C VAL A 27 18.91 17.68 -3.83
N ARG A 28 18.06 18.53 -3.22
CA ARG A 28 17.00 18.08 -2.30
C ARG A 28 15.99 17.17 -3.00
N THR A 29 15.55 17.56 -4.19
CA THR A 29 14.63 16.74 -5.01
C THR A 29 15.24 15.39 -5.36
N MET A 30 16.54 15.38 -5.71
CA MET A 30 17.26 14.15 -6.00
C MET A 30 17.45 13.29 -4.75
N LEU A 31 17.76 13.89 -3.62
CA LEU A 31 17.88 13.23 -2.33
C LEU A 31 16.56 12.54 -1.94
N ASP A 32 15.42 13.23 -2.10
CA ASP A 32 14.09 12.65 -1.90
C ASP A 32 13.85 11.47 -2.86
N ALA A 33 14.22 11.60 -4.13
CA ALA A 33 14.10 10.51 -5.11
C ALA A 33 14.93 9.27 -4.74
N VAL A 34 16.18 9.46 -4.30
CA VAL A 34 17.08 8.39 -3.85
C VAL A 34 16.55 7.76 -2.56
N ASN A 35 16.03 8.56 -1.63
CA ASN A 35 15.44 8.08 -0.39
C ASN A 35 14.20 7.21 -0.66
N ASN A 36 13.33 7.62 -1.58
CA ASN A 36 12.17 6.84 -2.02
C ASN A 36 12.58 5.50 -2.65
N GLY A 37 13.68 5.45 -3.41
CA GLY A 37 14.25 4.22 -3.93
C GLY A 37 15.27 3.53 -3.00
N ARG A 38 15.21 3.84 -1.69
CA ARG A 38 15.99 3.23 -0.61
C ARG A 38 17.51 3.23 -0.86
N GLY A 39 18.04 4.28 -1.47
CA GLY A 39 19.47 4.40 -1.76
C GLY A 39 19.98 3.54 -2.92
N THR A 40 19.10 2.81 -3.61
CA THR A 40 19.50 1.90 -4.72
C THR A 40 18.86 2.26 -6.05
N MET A 41 17.79 3.05 -6.03
CA MET A 41 17.12 3.57 -7.21
C MET A 41 16.73 5.02 -6.94
N ALA A 42 16.60 5.82 -7.99
CA ALA A 42 15.98 7.14 -7.93
C ALA A 42 15.21 7.38 -9.23
N GLN A 43 14.01 7.94 -9.13
CA GLN A 43 13.29 8.50 -10.27
C GLN A 43 13.11 9.98 -9.98
N PHE A 44 13.56 10.82 -10.90
CA PHE A 44 13.58 12.25 -10.71
C PHE A 44 13.10 12.95 -11.97
N ASP A 45 12.58 14.16 -11.81
CA ASP A 45 12.29 15.09 -12.89
C ASP A 45 12.89 16.44 -12.49
N ILE A 46 14.11 16.70 -12.96
CA ILE A 46 14.90 17.86 -12.55
C ILE A 46 15.44 18.53 -13.82
N PRO A 47 14.96 19.74 -14.18
CA PRO A 47 15.39 20.44 -15.40
C PRO A 47 16.91 20.61 -15.49
N GLU A 48 17.57 20.91 -14.37
CA GLU A 48 19.03 21.07 -14.27
C GLU A 48 19.81 19.78 -14.52
N LEU A 49 19.18 18.60 -14.35
CA LEU A 49 19.77 17.29 -14.58
C LEU A 49 19.27 16.64 -15.88
N GLY A 50 18.71 17.44 -16.80
CA GLY A 50 18.21 16.97 -18.09
C GLY A 50 16.74 16.50 -18.06
N GLY A 51 15.96 16.97 -17.08
CA GLY A 51 14.54 16.66 -16.93
C GLY A 51 14.32 15.31 -16.25
N SER A 52 13.45 14.49 -16.84
CA SER A 52 13.11 13.18 -16.30
C SER A 52 14.24 12.18 -16.46
N GLY A 53 14.45 11.39 -15.42
CA GLY A 53 15.51 10.41 -15.38
C GLY A 53 15.28 9.33 -14.33
N GLN A 54 16.00 8.23 -14.51
CA GLN A 54 16.04 7.12 -13.57
C GLN A 54 17.50 6.75 -13.32
N TRP A 55 17.85 6.60 -12.06
CA TRP A 55 19.13 6.08 -11.64
C TRP A 55 18.97 4.76 -10.90
N MET A 56 19.90 3.83 -11.11
CA MET A 56 19.99 2.56 -10.39
C MET A 56 21.44 2.31 -9.98
N ARG A 57 21.65 1.95 -8.72
CA ARG A 57 22.99 1.70 -8.16
C ARG A 57 23.63 0.49 -8.84
N GLY A 58 24.74 0.73 -9.54
CA GLY A 58 25.44 -0.32 -10.31
C GLY A 58 24.72 -0.74 -11.59
N GLY A 59 23.62 -0.05 -11.94
CA GLY A 59 22.84 -0.28 -13.14
C GLY A 59 22.95 0.87 -14.15
N MET A 60 21.90 1.03 -14.95
CA MET A 60 21.84 2.05 -16.00
C MET A 60 21.30 3.38 -15.44
N THR A 61 22.00 4.47 -15.72
CA THR A 61 21.50 5.83 -15.48
C THR A 61 20.84 6.35 -16.75
N MET A 62 19.55 6.62 -16.70
CA MET A 62 18.77 7.25 -17.76
C MET A 62 18.55 8.72 -17.39
N VAL A 63 18.87 9.61 -18.31
CA VAL A 63 18.61 11.05 -18.23
C VAL A 63 17.92 11.45 -19.53
N GLY A 64 17.11 12.50 -19.51
CA GLY A 64 16.31 12.90 -20.67
C GLY A 64 17.13 13.12 -21.95
N ASN A 65 18.38 13.58 -21.83
CA ASN A 65 19.31 13.64 -22.96
C ASN A 65 20.19 12.37 -23.05
N MET A 66 19.71 11.35 -23.77
CA MET A 66 20.33 10.02 -23.82
C MET A 66 21.79 9.99 -24.29
N PHE A 67 22.21 10.98 -25.09
CA PHE A 67 23.55 11.07 -25.67
C PHE A 67 24.55 11.84 -24.79
N ASP A 68 24.09 12.44 -23.69
CA ASP A 68 24.95 13.20 -22.80
C ASP A 68 25.60 12.28 -21.75
N HIS A 69 26.70 11.65 -22.16
CA HIS A 69 27.48 10.76 -21.30
C HIS A 69 28.06 11.47 -20.07
N GLY A 70 28.40 12.76 -20.19
CA GLY A 70 28.89 13.57 -19.09
C GLY A 70 27.82 13.80 -18.03
N LEU A 71 26.60 14.14 -18.46
CA LEU A 71 25.45 14.30 -17.58
C LEU A 71 25.10 13.00 -16.86
N LYS A 72 25.08 11.86 -17.58
CA LYS A 72 24.86 10.54 -16.98
C LYS A 72 25.87 10.23 -15.88
N SER A 73 27.15 10.49 -16.12
CA SER A 73 28.20 10.29 -15.10
C SER A 73 28.05 11.23 -13.91
N ARG A 74 27.62 12.48 -14.15
CA ARG A 74 27.39 13.46 -13.08
C ARG A 74 26.22 13.05 -12.19
N VAL A 75 25.09 12.67 -12.80
CA VAL A 75 23.90 12.16 -12.11
C VAL A 75 24.22 10.90 -11.32
N ASP A 76 24.93 9.95 -11.93
CA ASP A 76 25.33 8.72 -11.25
C ASP A 76 26.22 8.99 -10.03
N GLY A 77 27.21 9.87 -10.17
CA GLY A 77 28.07 10.29 -9.06
C GLY A 77 27.27 10.94 -7.94
N LEU A 78 26.38 11.89 -8.28
CA LEU A 78 25.52 12.57 -7.31
C LEU A 78 24.65 11.57 -6.54
N CYS A 79 23.99 10.65 -7.24
CA CYS A 79 23.15 9.63 -6.59
C CYS A 79 23.94 8.67 -5.71
N ARG A 80 25.17 8.31 -6.10
CA ARG A 80 26.08 7.50 -5.29
C ARG A 80 26.46 8.22 -4.00
N ASP A 81 26.83 9.49 -4.09
CA ASP A 81 27.17 10.32 -2.93
C ASP A 81 25.95 10.52 -2.02
N LEU A 82 24.77 10.82 -2.58
CA LEU A 82 23.52 10.93 -1.81
C LEU A 82 23.15 9.61 -1.12
N SER A 83 23.30 8.48 -1.80
CA SER A 83 23.09 7.16 -1.23
C SER A 83 24.06 6.87 -0.07
N ALA A 84 25.33 7.29 -0.19
CA ALA A 84 26.32 7.19 0.88
C ALA A 84 25.95 8.09 2.06
N VAL A 85 25.53 9.33 1.81
CA VAL A 85 25.06 10.27 2.83
C VAL A 85 23.84 9.70 3.56
N LEU A 86 22.85 9.16 2.85
CA LEU A 86 21.69 8.49 3.45
C LEU A 86 22.05 7.25 4.29
N SER A 87 23.14 6.56 3.93
CA SER A 87 23.62 5.39 4.65
C SER A 87 24.46 5.75 5.90
N GLN A 88 25.15 6.89 5.87
CA GLN A 88 26.09 7.32 6.91
C GLN A 88 25.47 8.30 7.90
N HIS A 89 24.55 9.15 7.43
CA HIS A 89 23.97 10.24 8.21
C HIS A 89 22.46 10.10 8.24
N GLN A 90 21.86 10.51 9.36
CA GLN A 90 20.43 10.60 9.47
C GLN A 90 19.96 11.90 8.80
N VAL A 91 19.64 11.81 7.51
CA VAL A 91 19.34 12.96 6.64
C VAL A 91 17.93 13.51 6.87
N TYR A 92 16.97 12.64 7.17
CA TYR A 92 15.62 13.02 7.52
C TYR A 92 15.43 12.90 9.02
N PRO A 93 14.74 13.85 9.68
CA PRO A 93 14.36 13.68 11.07
C PRO A 93 13.60 12.36 11.18
N PRO A 94 13.80 11.61 12.28
CA PRO A 94 12.96 10.45 12.51
C PRO A 94 11.55 11.01 12.55
N ARG A 95 10.70 10.56 11.64
CA ARG A 95 9.26 10.88 11.66
C ARG A 95 8.81 10.66 13.08
N GLU A 96 8.54 11.78 13.74
CA GLU A 96 8.11 11.85 15.12
C GLU A 96 6.71 11.25 15.13
N ALA A 97 6.66 9.92 15.26
CA ALA A 97 5.63 9.32 16.08
C ALA A 97 5.73 10.07 17.40
N ALA A 98 4.68 10.83 17.71
CA ALA A 98 4.58 11.57 18.93
C ALA A 98 4.98 10.69 20.13
N GLY A 99 6.11 11.03 20.76
CA GLY A 99 6.50 10.53 22.07
C GLY A 99 7.58 9.45 22.11
N GLY A 100 8.71 9.78 22.75
CA GLY A 100 9.55 8.79 23.42
C GLY A 100 11.01 8.77 22.98
N SER A 101 11.81 9.69 23.50
CA SER A 101 13.28 9.62 23.51
C SER A 101 13.74 8.42 24.34
N PHE A 102 14.50 7.49 23.74
CA PHE A 102 15.67 6.84 24.35
C PHE A 102 16.65 6.45 23.23
N GLY A 103 17.87 7.00 23.32
CA GLY A 103 18.85 7.00 22.24
C GLY A 103 19.67 5.73 22.04
N GLY A 104 20.21 5.63 20.83
CA GLY A 104 21.56 5.17 20.51
C GLY A 104 21.81 3.65 20.52
N ASN A 105 21.87 3.02 19.34
CA ASN A 105 23.15 2.64 18.73
C ASN A 105 22.94 1.99 17.35
N SER A 106 23.62 2.53 16.35
CA SER A 106 23.69 2.00 15.00
C SER A 106 24.64 0.80 14.96
N PHE A 107 24.11 -0.40 14.72
CA PHE A 107 24.85 -1.54 14.19
C PHE A 107 24.01 -2.26 13.13
N GLY A 108 24.24 -1.91 11.86
CA GLY A 108 23.77 -2.63 10.68
C GLY A 108 22.30 -2.38 10.32
N SER A 109 22.03 -1.95 9.08
CA SER A 109 20.76 -2.15 8.36
C SER A 109 19.54 -2.21 9.29
N GLY A 110 19.20 -1.09 9.93
CA GLY A 110 18.14 -1.04 10.94
C GLY A 110 16.88 -1.67 10.40
N SER A 111 16.49 -2.80 11.00
CA SER A 111 15.21 -3.45 10.78
C SER A 111 14.11 -2.39 10.66
N TRP A 112 13.34 -2.43 9.57
CA TRP A 112 12.29 -1.45 9.31
C TRP A 112 11.08 -1.59 10.25
N TRP A 113 11.14 -2.55 11.18
CA TRP A 113 10.17 -2.84 12.22
C TRP A 113 10.70 -2.43 13.61
N PRO A 114 9.84 -2.22 14.61
CA PRO A 114 10.26 -1.78 15.93
C PRO A 114 11.22 -2.77 16.58
N SER A 115 12.29 -2.27 17.19
CA SER A 115 13.34 -3.08 17.80
C SER A 115 12.82 -3.96 18.96
N ASP A 116 11.74 -3.53 19.61
CA ASP A 116 11.02 -4.27 20.67
C ASP A 116 10.49 -5.63 20.18
N LEU A 117 10.22 -5.78 18.88
CA LEU A 117 9.74 -7.04 18.31
C LEU A 117 10.82 -8.12 18.22
N GLY A 118 12.10 -7.74 18.31
CA GLY A 118 13.22 -8.66 18.22
C GLY A 118 13.47 -9.19 16.79
N SER A 119 13.87 -10.46 16.70
CA SER A 119 14.20 -11.12 15.43
C SER A 119 12.97 -11.81 14.81
N PRO A 120 12.64 -11.52 13.55
CA PRO A 120 11.52 -12.18 12.90
C PRO A 120 11.85 -13.66 12.60
N SER A 121 10.84 -14.53 12.66
CA SER A 121 10.97 -15.90 12.17
C SER A 121 10.90 -15.98 10.64
N SER A 122 10.21 -15.02 10.02
CA SER A 122 10.06 -14.91 8.57
C SER A 122 9.86 -13.45 8.19
N SER A 123 10.55 -13.01 7.14
CA SER A 123 10.43 -11.66 6.59
C SER A 123 10.64 -11.66 5.09
N GLY A 124 9.94 -10.80 4.37
CA GLY A 124 10.08 -10.69 2.92
C GLY A 124 9.51 -9.38 2.40
N GLY A 125 9.72 -9.08 1.12
CA GLY A 125 9.09 -7.93 0.48
C GLY A 125 9.12 -7.98 -1.03
N GLN A 126 8.01 -7.59 -1.65
CA GLN A 126 7.81 -7.55 -3.10
C GLN A 126 6.77 -6.45 -3.44
N ASN A 127 6.85 -5.87 -4.64
CA ASN A 127 5.89 -4.85 -5.12
C ASN A 127 5.67 -3.67 -4.13
N GLY A 128 6.72 -3.21 -3.47
CA GLY A 128 6.64 -2.10 -2.50
C GLY A 128 5.94 -2.45 -1.18
N SER A 129 5.70 -3.73 -0.93
CA SER A 129 5.15 -4.26 0.33
C SER A 129 6.21 -5.09 1.04
N GLN A 130 6.35 -4.96 2.35
CA GLN A 130 7.24 -5.78 3.17
C GLN A 130 6.47 -6.32 4.37
N TYR A 131 6.86 -7.50 4.84
CA TYR A 131 6.30 -8.11 6.04
C TYR A 131 7.40 -8.72 6.91
N ALA A 132 7.16 -8.77 8.22
CA ALA A 132 8.00 -9.45 9.19
C ALA A 132 7.12 -10.08 10.28
N VAL A 133 7.30 -11.38 10.51
CA VAL A 133 6.51 -12.20 11.44
C VAL A 133 7.33 -12.45 12.71
N PHE A 134 6.74 -12.21 13.87
CA PHE A 134 7.34 -12.40 15.18
C PHE A 134 6.47 -13.33 16.04
N PRO A 135 6.64 -14.66 15.92
CA PRO A 135 5.84 -15.62 16.67
C PRO A 135 6.05 -15.50 18.18
N GLY A 136 7.29 -15.18 18.60
CA GLY A 136 7.64 -15.02 20.02
C GLY A 136 6.85 -13.92 20.72
N SER A 137 6.57 -12.82 20.01
CA SER A 137 5.81 -11.68 20.54
C SER A 137 4.35 -11.64 20.06
N ARG A 138 3.92 -12.60 19.22
CA ARG A 138 2.63 -12.59 18.51
C ARG A 138 2.40 -11.29 17.74
N ARG A 139 3.40 -10.89 16.94
CA ARG A 139 3.36 -9.64 16.18
C ARG A 139 3.61 -9.88 14.71
N LEU A 140 2.95 -9.08 13.89
CA LEU A 140 3.17 -9.00 12.46
C LEU A 140 3.41 -7.54 12.10
N ALA A 141 4.58 -7.22 11.58
CA ALA A 141 4.86 -5.90 11.02
C ALA A 141 4.65 -5.95 9.50
N VAL A 142 3.96 -4.95 8.95
CA VAL A 142 3.71 -4.80 7.52
C VAL A 142 4.05 -3.37 7.12
N LEU A 143 4.87 -3.21 6.08
CA LEU A 143 5.22 -1.93 5.47
C LEU A 143 4.63 -1.86 4.06
N VAL A 144 3.75 -0.91 3.79
CA VAL A 144 3.16 -0.69 2.46
C VAL A 144 3.28 0.78 2.12
N GLY A 145 3.87 1.10 0.96
CA GLY A 145 4.00 2.50 0.53
C GLY A 145 4.78 3.40 1.50
N GLY A 146 5.61 2.81 2.36
CA GLY A 146 6.37 3.53 3.39
C GLY A 146 5.63 3.77 4.72
N GLU A 147 4.38 3.31 4.86
CA GLU A 147 3.64 3.25 6.13
C GLU A 147 3.88 1.90 6.81
N LEU A 148 4.36 1.94 8.07
CA LEU A 148 4.56 0.76 8.91
C LEU A 148 3.32 0.58 9.79
N ALA A 149 2.76 -0.63 9.77
CA ALA A 149 1.71 -1.04 10.68
C ALA A 149 2.10 -2.33 11.39
N VAL A 150 1.94 -2.34 12.72
CA VAL A 150 2.15 -3.52 13.55
C VAL A 150 0.80 -4.08 13.98
N TYR A 151 0.63 -5.37 13.78
CA TYR A 151 -0.59 -6.12 14.06
C TYR A 151 -0.33 -7.20 15.12
N ASP A 152 -1.37 -7.51 15.89
CA ASP A 152 -1.39 -8.64 16.81
C ASP A 152 -1.80 -9.89 16.03
N THR A 153 -0.95 -10.91 16.00
CA THR A 153 -1.28 -12.16 15.30
C THR A 153 -2.24 -13.04 16.10
N LEU A 154 -2.62 -12.65 17.32
CA LEU A 154 -3.49 -13.40 18.22
C LEU A 154 -2.97 -14.83 18.42
N ASP A 155 -3.74 -15.83 17.99
CA ASP A 155 -3.34 -17.23 18.00
C ASP A 155 -2.93 -17.75 16.60
N HIS A 156 -2.90 -16.90 15.58
CA HIS A 156 -2.49 -17.29 14.23
C HIS A 156 -0.98 -17.58 14.18
N SER A 157 -0.63 -18.83 13.91
CA SER A 157 0.73 -19.25 13.60
C SER A 157 0.94 -19.16 12.10
N ILE A 158 1.61 -18.11 11.64
CA ILE A 158 1.83 -17.87 10.21
C ILE A 158 2.91 -18.83 9.69
N GLY A 159 2.49 -19.78 8.85
CA GLY A 159 3.36 -20.78 8.24
C GLY A 159 3.73 -20.49 6.78
N GLY A 160 2.98 -19.60 6.12
CA GLY A 160 3.22 -19.22 4.72
C GLY A 160 2.75 -17.80 4.44
N VAL A 161 3.41 -17.14 3.49
CA VAL A 161 3.04 -15.80 3.02
C VAL A 161 3.01 -15.83 1.50
N GLN A 162 1.88 -15.44 0.91
CA GLN A 162 1.72 -15.30 -0.53
C GLN A 162 1.50 -13.83 -0.89
N GLN A 163 2.28 -13.36 -1.85
CA GLN A 163 2.10 -12.06 -2.47
C GLN A 163 1.52 -12.29 -3.85
N GLN A 164 0.33 -11.75 -4.12
CA GLN A 164 -0.30 -11.91 -5.42
C GLN A 164 0.52 -11.17 -6.49
N GLN A 165 0.98 -11.91 -7.50
CA GLN A 165 1.65 -11.32 -8.66
C GLN A 165 0.62 -10.52 -9.46
N GLY A 166 0.82 -9.20 -9.57
CA GLY A 166 -0.10 -8.29 -10.26
C GLY A 166 -1.12 -7.61 -9.35
N GLY A 167 -1.12 -7.88 -8.04
CA GLY A 167 -1.87 -7.10 -7.06
C GLY A 167 -1.21 -5.75 -6.77
N GLY A 168 -1.99 -4.73 -6.47
CA GLY A 168 -1.48 -3.43 -6.02
C GLY A 168 -0.66 -3.55 -4.72
N PRO A 169 0.09 -2.49 -4.33
CA PRO A 169 0.83 -2.46 -3.08
C PRO A 169 -0.10 -2.78 -1.89
N GLY A 170 0.30 -3.73 -1.05
CA GLY A 170 -0.45 -4.19 0.13
C GLY A 170 -1.20 -5.51 -0.01
N SER A 171 -1.16 -6.17 -1.17
CA SER A 171 -1.77 -7.48 -1.43
C SER A 171 -0.97 -8.66 -0.84
N LEU A 172 -0.87 -8.68 0.49
CA LEU A 172 -0.24 -9.75 1.28
C LEU A 172 -1.32 -10.68 1.86
N GLU A 173 -1.28 -11.95 1.48
CA GLU A 173 -2.05 -13.01 2.12
C GLU A 173 -1.14 -13.89 2.99
N PHE A 174 -1.62 -14.22 4.18
CA PHE A 174 -0.92 -15.00 5.18
C PHE A 174 -1.69 -16.30 5.41
N THR A 175 -0.98 -17.41 5.53
CA THR A 175 -1.56 -18.72 5.82
C THR A 175 -1.28 -19.11 7.26
N SER A 176 -2.34 -19.42 8.00
CA SER A 176 -2.29 -19.95 9.37
C SER A 176 -2.94 -21.32 9.48
N GLN A 177 -2.94 -21.90 10.67
CA GLN A 177 -3.69 -23.13 10.97
C GLN A 177 -5.21 -22.99 10.79
N TYR A 178 -5.73 -21.76 10.72
CA TYR A 178 -7.14 -21.45 10.54
C TYR A 178 -7.50 -21.12 9.09
N GLY A 179 -6.54 -21.20 8.16
CA GLY A 179 -6.71 -20.82 6.76
C GLY A 179 -5.95 -19.55 6.38
N THR A 180 -6.28 -19.00 5.21
CA THR A 180 -5.68 -17.77 4.68
C THR A 180 -6.39 -16.53 5.20
N PHE A 181 -5.63 -15.47 5.46
CA PHE A 181 -6.14 -14.20 5.94
C PHE A 181 -5.22 -13.05 5.48
N SER A 182 -5.73 -11.83 5.49
CA SER A 182 -4.96 -10.63 5.14
C SER A 182 -4.52 -9.88 6.39
N ALA A 183 -3.46 -9.08 6.33
CA ALA A 183 -3.00 -8.30 7.49
C ALA A 183 -4.10 -7.38 8.07
N GLY A 184 -5.00 -6.86 7.23
CA GLY A 184 -6.11 -6.00 7.65
C GLY A 184 -7.17 -6.68 8.51
N SER A 185 -7.22 -8.02 8.58
CA SER A 185 -8.15 -8.72 9.48
C SER A 185 -7.61 -8.87 10.91
N LEU A 186 -6.35 -8.50 11.15
CA LEU A 186 -5.74 -8.54 12.48
C LEU A 186 -5.91 -7.21 13.22
N PRO A 187 -5.99 -7.22 14.57
CA PRO A 187 -5.96 -6.00 15.36
C PRO A 187 -4.63 -5.25 15.19
N ARG A 188 -4.67 -3.93 14.98
CA ARG A 188 -3.45 -3.09 14.99
C ARG A 188 -3.01 -2.81 16.43
N VAL A 189 -1.73 -3.02 16.70
CA VAL A 189 -1.09 -2.79 18.02
C VAL A 189 -0.66 -1.33 18.19
N ASP A 190 -0.32 -0.66 17.09
CA ASP A 190 0.07 0.76 17.09
C ASP A 190 -1.09 1.69 17.54
N GLN A 191 -2.33 1.20 17.44
CA GLN A 191 -3.51 1.82 18.03
C GLN A 191 -3.80 1.18 19.38
N GLN A 192 -3.00 1.51 20.40
CA GLN A 192 -3.42 1.22 21.77
C GLN A 192 -4.75 1.98 22.02
N PRO A 193 -5.85 1.29 22.38
CA PRO A 193 -7.07 1.96 22.77
C PRO A 193 -6.77 2.67 24.10
N SER A 194 -6.71 4.00 24.08
CA SER A 194 -6.96 4.78 25.28
C SER A 194 -8.31 4.33 25.83
N GLY A 195 -8.28 3.60 26.94
CA GLY A 195 -9.47 3.05 27.55
C GLY A 195 -10.46 4.16 27.90
N THR A 196 -11.60 4.16 27.23
CA THR A 196 -12.86 4.54 27.86
C THR A 196 -13.73 3.29 27.92
N ASN A 197 -13.89 2.80 29.14
CA ASN A 197 -14.93 1.87 29.53
C ASN A 197 -16.28 2.30 28.94
N SER A 198 -16.85 1.44 28.09
CA SER A 198 -18.30 1.30 27.99
C SER A 198 -18.63 -0.18 28.08
N ARG A 199 -18.68 -0.64 29.34
CA ARG A 199 -19.24 -1.93 29.73
C ARG A 199 -20.76 -1.85 29.58
N ASN A 200 -21.34 -2.91 29.01
CA ASN A 200 -22.73 -3.33 29.12
C ASN A 200 -23.81 -2.36 28.64
N GLN A 201 -24.53 -2.79 27.61
CA GLN A 201 -25.97 -3.03 27.77
C GLN A 201 -26.43 -4.07 26.74
N SER A 202 -26.49 -5.32 27.20
CA SER A 202 -27.42 -6.31 26.71
C SER A 202 -28.82 -5.91 27.18
N ALA A 203 -29.78 -5.76 26.27
CA ALA A 203 -31.20 -5.81 26.60
C ALA A 203 -31.96 -6.49 25.45
N SER A 204 -32.34 -7.73 25.73
CA SER A 204 -33.24 -8.58 24.95
C SER A 204 -34.71 -8.13 25.07
N GLN A 205 -35.46 -8.38 23.98
CA GLN A 205 -36.92 -8.62 23.89
C GLN A 205 -37.92 -7.43 24.00
N ALA A 206 -38.72 -7.22 22.94
CA ALA A 206 -40.16 -7.56 22.89
C ALA A 206 -40.85 -7.02 21.60
N TYR A 207 -41.65 -7.86 20.92
CA TYR A 207 -42.66 -7.46 19.92
C TYR A 207 -43.92 -6.91 20.64
N PRO A 208 -44.70 -6.00 20.01
CA PRO A 208 -45.99 -6.44 19.45
C PRO A 208 -46.39 -5.79 18.11
N GLN A 209 -47.42 -6.40 17.50
CA GLN A 209 -48.01 -6.22 16.18
C GLN A 209 -48.85 -4.94 15.95
N GLN A 210 -49.18 -4.70 14.65
CA GLN A 210 -50.49 -4.39 14.03
C GLN A 210 -50.81 -3.00 13.39
N SER A 211 -51.10 -3.06 12.07
CA SER A 211 -52.15 -2.35 11.26
C SER A 211 -52.06 -0.82 11.08
N SER A 212 -52.45 -0.14 9.98
CA SER A 212 -53.32 -0.44 8.83
C SER A 212 -53.15 0.66 7.74
N SER A 213 -53.56 0.31 6.52
CA SER A 213 -53.74 1.10 5.28
C SER A 213 -54.55 2.42 5.37
N GLN A 214 -54.22 3.41 4.52
CA GLN A 214 -55.18 3.97 3.52
C GLN A 214 -54.58 5.04 2.58
N GLN A 215 -55.03 4.97 1.32
CA GLN A 215 -54.79 5.85 0.17
C GLN A 215 -55.46 7.23 0.33
N SER A 216 -54.92 8.27 -0.34
CA SER A 216 -55.52 8.89 -1.55
C SER A 216 -55.02 10.33 -1.83
N SER A 217 -54.34 10.48 -2.97
CA SER A 217 -54.59 11.48 -4.04
C SER A 217 -54.31 12.99 -3.85
N VAL A 218 -53.12 13.40 -4.36
CA VAL A 218 -52.74 14.50 -5.32
C VAL A 218 -53.45 15.88 -5.31
N PRO A 219 -52.72 17.00 -5.59
CA PRO A 219 -52.42 17.39 -6.98
C PRO A 219 -50.98 17.90 -7.28
N GLN A 220 -50.48 17.36 -8.40
CA GLN A 220 -49.69 17.95 -9.50
C GLN A 220 -48.59 19.02 -9.27
N VAL A 221 -47.39 18.51 -9.52
CA VAL A 221 -46.17 19.16 -10.03
C VAL A 221 -46.34 19.72 -11.46
N SER A 222 -45.70 20.86 -11.72
CA SER A 222 -45.17 21.27 -13.02
C SER A 222 -43.71 21.68 -12.78
N ASN A 223 -42.72 20.82 -13.03
CA ASN A 223 -42.07 20.49 -14.30
C ASN A 223 -40.93 21.45 -14.65
N GLN A 224 -39.69 20.99 -14.44
CA GLN A 224 -38.53 21.16 -15.34
C GLN A 224 -37.40 20.24 -14.81
N SER A 225 -37.22 19.06 -15.42
CA SER A 225 -36.26 18.79 -16.53
C SER A 225 -34.82 18.84 -15.99
N GLY A 226 -34.13 17.73 -15.69
CA GLY A 226 -33.81 16.56 -16.51
C GLY A 226 -32.28 16.34 -16.31
N VAL A 227 -31.64 15.18 -16.35
CA VAL A 227 -31.82 13.84 -16.93
C VAL A 227 -30.76 12.95 -16.22
N GLY A 228 -30.89 11.66 -15.91
CA GLY A 228 -31.87 10.58 -16.12
C GLY A 228 -31.39 9.34 -15.31
N GLY A 229 -32.26 8.51 -14.71
CA GLY A 229 -32.87 7.27 -15.28
C GLY A 229 -31.92 6.06 -15.06
N ASN A 230 -32.27 4.85 -14.60
CA ASN A 230 -33.48 4.03 -14.72
C ASN A 230 -33.36 2.86 -13.69
N GLN A 231 -34.40 2.53 -12.92
CA GLN A 231 -35.23 1.32 -13.06
C GLN A 231 -34.56 -0.06 -12.98
N VAL A 232 -35.12 -0.85 -12.07
CA VAL A 232 -35.16 -2.31 -12.03
C VAL A 232 -35.41 -2.89 -13.42
N GLY A 233 -34.35 -3.36 -14.05
CA GLY A 233 -34.36 -4.34 -15.12
C GLY A 233 -33.25 -5.31 -14.76
N VAL A 234 -33.52 -6.61 -14.77
CA VAL A 234 -32.43 -7.58 -14.73
C VAL A 234 -31.63 -7.34 -16.01
N ASP A 235 -30.45 -6.75 -15.87
CA ASP A 235 -29.63 -6.31 -16.98
C ASP A 235 -29.21 -7.54 -17.78
N ILE A 236 -29.83 -7.72 -18.94
CA ILE A 236 -29.52 -8.79 -19.91
C ILE A 236 -28.01 -8.78 -20.24
N SER A 237 -27.38 -7.60 -20.14
CA SER A 237 -25.93 -7.41 -20.24
C SER A 237 -25.14 -8.07 -19.10
N GLU A 238 -25.60 -8.00 -17.85
CA GLU A 238 -24.99 -8.69 -16.71
C GLU A 238 -25.19 -10.21 -16.80
N ILE A 239 -26.36 -10.67 -17.24
CA ILE A 239 -26.60 -12.10 -17.49
C ILE A 239 -25.70 -12.62 -18.62
N THR A 240 -25.55 -11.84 -19.70
CA THR A 240 -24.67 -12.23 -20.82
C THR A 240 -23.21 -12.28 -20.38
N ALA A 241 -22.76 -11.30 -19.59
CA ALA A 241 -21.42 -11.29 -19.00
C ALA A 241 -21.20 -12.47 -18.05
N ALA A 242 -22.21 -12.87 -17.27
CA ALA A 242 -22.16 -14.04 -16.40
C ALA A 242 -22.06 -15.35 -17.20
N ILE A 243 -22.72 -15.45 -18.36
CA ILE A 243 -22.64 -16.61 -19.26
C ILE A 243 -21.25 -16.71 -19.90
N GLU A 244 -20.64 -15.60 -20.31
CA GLU A 244 -19.27 -15.57 -20.83
C GLU A 244 -18.22 -15.93 -19.77
N ALA A 245 -18.40 -15.46 -18.53
CA ALA A 245 -17.56 -15.86 -17.41
C ALA A 245 -17.66 -17.37 -17.14
N LEU A 246 -18.87 -17.95 -17.16
CA LEU A 246 -19.10 -19.38 -16.99
C LEU A 246 -18.44 -20.21 -18.10
N ALA A 247 -18.49 -19.74 -19.35
CA ALA A 247 -17.81 -20.39 -20.48
C ALA A 247 -16.28 -20.35 -20.32
N GLY A 248 -15.74 -19.24 -19.81
CA GLY A 248 -14.32 -19.09 -19.52
C GLY A 248 -13.82 -20.01 -18.39
N LEU A 249 -14.64 -20.27 -17.37
CA LEU A 249 -14.31 -21.20 -16.30
C LEU A 249 -14.41 -22.67 -16.74
N HIS A 250 -15.39 -23.01 -17.59
CA HIS A 250 -15.51 -24.34 -18.20
C HIS A 250 -14.34 -24.65 -19.13
N ALA A 251 -13.94 -23.70 -19.99
CA ALA A 251 -12.78 -23.85 -20.88
C ALA A 251 -11.45 -24.05 -20.13
N LYS A 252 -11.37 -23.59 -18.88
CA LYS A 252 -10.23 -23.80 -17.98
C LYS A 252 -10.31 -25.10 -17.17
N GLY A 253 -11.38 -25.88 -17.32
CA GLY A 253 -11.57 -27.18 -16.65
C GLY A 253 -11.97 -27.09 -15.18
N PHE A 254 -12.43 -25.93 -14.70
CA PHE A 254 -12.87 -25.75 -13.31
C PHE A 254 -14.32 -26.17 -13.07
N LEU A 255 -15.11 -26.33 -14.13
CA LEU A 255 -16.46 -26.89 -14.08
C LEU A 255 -16.54 -28.08 -15.02
N THR A 256 -17.37 -29.05 -14.62
CA THR A 256 -17.78 -30.14 -15.51
C THR A 256 -18.85 -29.68 -16.51
N ASP A 257 -18.99 -30.39 -17.63
CA ASP A 257 -19.99 -30.06 -18.65
C ASP A 257 -21.41 -29.96 -18.05
N ASP A 258 -21.76 -30.87 -17.13
CA ASP A 258 -23.09 -30.95 -16.50
C ASP A 258 -23.39 -29.71 -15.64
N GLU A 259 -22.42 -29.26 -14.85
CA GLU A 259 -22.54 -28.05 -14.02
C GLU A 259 -22.64 -26.77 -14.85
N PHE A 260 -21.89 -26.73 -15.97
CA PHE A 260 -21.97 -25.63 -16.93
C PHE A 260 -23.36 -25.55 -17.59
N PHE A 261 -23.90 -26.67 -18.08
CA PHE A 261 -25.22 -26.71 -18.72
C PHE A 261 -26.37 -26.39 -17.75
N ALA A 262 -26.28 -26.86 -16.51
CA ALA A 262 -27.26 -26.55 -15.47
C ALA A 262 -27.30 -25.04 -15.16
N LYS A 263 -26.13 -24.41 -14.97
CA LYS A 263 -26.04 -22.98 -14.63
C LYS A 263 -26.35 -22.06 -15.80
N LYS A 264 -25.97 -22.44 -17.03
CA LYS A 264 -26.35 -21.72 -18.24
C LYS A 264 -27.86 -21.66 -18.44
N SER A 265 -28.56 -22.79 -18.21
CA SER A 265 -30.02 -22.85 -18.32
C SER A 265 -30.73 -22.00 -17.26
N GLU A 266 -30.21 -22.00 -16.02
CA GLU A 266 -30.71 -21.15 -14.92
C GLU A 266 -30.55 -19.65 -15.22
N LEU A 267 -29.43 -19.25 -15.84
CA LEU A 267 -29.16 -17.87 -16.23
C LEU A 267 -29.98 -17.43 -17.45
N LEU A 268 -30.16 -18.30 -18.44
CA LEU A 268 -31.03 -18.02 -19.60
C LEU A 268 -32.50 -17.86 -19.21
N GLY A 269 -32.97 -18.60 -18.20
CA GLY A 269 -34.35 -18.49 -17.70
C GLY A 269 -34.64 -17.21 -16.91
N ARG A 270 -33.62 -16.38 -16.66
CA ARG A 270 -33.74 -15.08 -15.99
C ARG A 270 -33.75 -13.89 -16.95
N VAL A 271 -33.61 -14.14 -18.26
CA VAL A 271 -33.85 -13.20 -19.37
C VAL A 271 -35.31 -13.29 -19.80
#